data_AF-A0A811TBK4-F1
#
_entry.id   AF-A0A811TBK4-F1
#
_cell.length_a   1.000
_cell.length_b   1.000
_cell.length_c   1.000
_cell.angle_alpha   90.00
_cell.angle_beta   90.00
_cell.angle_gamma   90.00
#
_symmetry.space_group_name_H-M   'P 1'
#
loop_
_entity.id
_entity.type
_entity.pdbx_description
1 polymer ?
#
loop_
_entity_poly.entity_id
_entity_poly.type
_entity_poly.pdbx_seq_one_letter_code
_entity_poly.pdbx_strand_id
1 'polypeptide(L)'
;MIKNLELGEILGINEQIWKMSQKYSDIEYGAHDIYEIKKEKIRNLVDNTPIGNIINIATYYLKNLILLQPFPDANHRTAFEAVRYFLHKNNIEFRWDIDTIDEFHLTIYRLRFKIYGTYEELPANVLKEPKNELYNYCKDYIEKTMKNRT
;
A
#
# COMPACT_ATOMS: atom_id res chain seq x y z
N MET A 1 12.08 11.75 15.28
CA MET A 1 11.37 10.48 15.48
C MET A 1 10.49 10.23 14.26
N ILE A 2 10.49 9.01 13.71
CA ILE A 2 9.64 8.68 12.54
C ILE A 2 8.18 8.62 13.01
N LYS A 3 7.28 9.27 12.27
CA LYS A 3 5.83 9.24 12.51
C LYS A 3 5.21 8.13 11.68
N ASN A 4 4.93 6.99 12.30
CA ASN A 4 4.27 5.86 11.63
C ASN A 4 2.79 6.16 11.33
N LEU A 5 2.17 5.32 10.51
CA LEU A 5 0.74 5.38 10.26
C LEU A 5 -0.03 4.70 11.40
N GLU A 6 -1.17 5.26 11.74
CA GLU A 6 -2.13 4.69 12.69
C GLU A 6 -3.27 3.99 11.94
N LEU A 7 -3.97 3.08 12.62
CA LEU A 7 -5.12 2.35 12.07
C LEU A 7 -6.15 3.30 11.44
N GLY A 8 -6.50 4.37 12.15
CA GLY A 8 -7.50 5.35 11.69
C GLY A 8 -7.08 6.09 10.42
N GLU A 9 -5.78 6.32 10.23
CA GLU A 9 -5.25 7.01 9.07
C GLU A 9 -5.36 6.13 7.82
N ILE A 10 -5.01 4.85 7.92
CA ILE A 10 -5.12 3.90 6.80
C ILE A 10 -6.60 3.67 6.43
N LEU A 11 -7.48 3.56 7.42
CA LEU A 11 -8.93 3.47 7.19
C LEU A 11 -9.48 4.73 6.49
N GLY A 12 -9.08 5.91 6.98
CA GLY A 12 -9.52 7.20 6.43
C GLY A 12 -9.07 7.41 4.99
N ILE A 13 -7.90 6.89 4.58
CA ILE A 13 -7.44 6.95 3.19
C ILE A 13 -8.39 6.18 2.27
N ASN A 14 -8.75 4.93 2.61
CA ASN A 14 -9.66 4.14 1.77
C ASN A 14 -11.07 4.76 1.73
N GLU A 15 -11.54 5.28 2.87
CA GLU A 15 -12.82 5.99 2.94
C GLU A 15 -12.84 7.24 2.05
N GLN A 16 -11.74 7.99 1.97
CA GLN A 16 -11.63 9.12 1.04
C GLN A 16 -11.70 8.68 -0.42
N ILE A 17 -11.03 7.59 -0.79
CA ILE A 17 -11.10 7.04 -2.15
C ILE A 17 -12.54 6.64 -2.50
N TRP A 18 -13.25 6.00 -1.57
CA TRP A 18 -14.68 5.68 -1.75
C TRP A 18 -15.55 6.94 -1.87
N LYS A 19 -15.37 7.95 -1.00
CA LYS A 19 -16.11 9.23 -1.12
C LYS A 19 -15.84 9.92 -2.45
N MET A 20 -14.62 9.82 -2.98
CA MET A 20 -14.29 10.34 -4.31
C MET A 20 -15.01 9.57 -5.42
N SER A 21 -15.12 8.24 -5.34
CA SER A 21 -15.86 7.44 -6.32
C SER A 21 -17.35 7.78 -6.38
N GLN A 22 -17.94 8.21 -5.26
CA GLN A 22 -19.34 8.68 -5.24
C GLN A 22 -19.53 10.04 -5.94
N LYS A 23 -18.46 10.83 -6.04
CA LYS A 23 -18.50 12.19 -6.61
C LYS A 23 -18.03 12.25 -8.07
N TYR A 24 -17.14 11.35 -8.45
CA TYR A 24 -16.43 11.36 -9.74
C TYR A 24 -16.62 10.02 -10.43
N SER A 25 -17.30 10.02 -11.58
CA SER A 25 -17.68 8.81 -12.31
C SER A 25 -16.51 8.03 -12.92
N ASP A 26 -15.36 8.67 -13.06
CA ASP A 26 -14.10 8.09 -13.53
C ASP A 26 -13.32 7.35 -12.43
N ILE A 27 -13.76 7.47 -11.16
CA ILE A 27 -13.16 6.74 -10.04
C ILE A 27 -14.07 5.56 -9.69
N GLU A 28 -13.63 4.35 -10.01
CA GLU A 28 -14.37 3.14 -9.67
C GLU A 28 -14.14 2.71 -8.22
N TYR A 29 -15.20 2.24 -7.55
CA TYR A 29 -15.13 1.54 -6.26
C TYR A 29 -16.32 0.57 -6.17
N GLY A 30 -16.10 -0.71 -6.49
CA GLY A 30 -17.15 -1.65 -6.84
C GLY A 30 -17.73 -2.50 -5.70
N ALA A 31 -17.02 -2.65 -4.58
CA ALA A 31 -17.32 -3.72 -3.62
C ALA A 31 -17.68 -3.27 -2.20
N HIS A 32 -18.01 -1.98 -2.00
CA HIS A 32 -18.23 -1.39 -0.66
C HIS A 32 -19.21 -2.19 0.21
N ASP A 33 -20.31 -2.66 -0.37
CA ASP A 33 -21.37 -3.38 0.34
C ASP A 33 -21.23 -4.92 0.27
N ILE A 34 -20.16 -5.44 -0.36
CA ILE A 34 -19.99 -6.87 -0.64
C ILE A 34 -19.05 -7.52 0.37
N TYR A 35 -18.01 -6.81 0.81
CA TYR A 35 -16.99 -7.34 1.72
C TYR A 35 -16.71 -6.40 2.89
N GLU A 36 -16.63 -6.97 4.09
CA GLU A 36 -16.27 -6.22 5.29
C GLU A 36 -14.79 -5.83 5.29
N ILE A 37 -14.50 -4.64 5.82
CA ILE A 37 -13.13 -4.17 6.04
C ILE A 37 -12.48 -5.00 7.16
N LYS A 38 -11.34 -5.62 6.86
CA LYS A 38 -10.58 -6.49 7.77
C LYS A 38 -9.68 -5.68 8.69
N LYS A 39 -10.30 -4.93 9.62
CA LYS A 39 -9.61 -4.03 10.56
C LYS A 39 -8.47 -4.70 11.34
N GLU A 40 -8.62 -5.98 11.71
CA GLU A 40 -7.57 -6.73 12.39
C GLU A 40 -6.30 -6.91 11.54
N LYS A 41 -6.41 -7.05 10.21
CA LYS A 41 -5.24 -7.11 9.33
C LYS A 41 -4.49 -5.77 9.30
N ILE A 42 -5.23 -4.65 9.31
CA ILE A 42 -4.64 -3.30 9.35
C ILE A 42 -4.00 -3.03 10.71
N ARG A 43 -4.63 -3.47 11.81
CA ARG A 43 -4.04 -3.38 13.14
C ARG A 43 -2.73 -4.17 13.21
N ASN A 44 -2.73 -5.42 12.73
CA ASN A 44 -1.52 -6.22 12.66
C ASN A 44 -0.41 -5.56 11.82
N LEU A 45 -0.76 -4.92 10.69
CA LEU A 45 0.18 -4.13 9.89
C LEU A 45 0.82 -3.00 10.70
N VAL A 46 0.02 -2.22 11.43
CA VAL A 46 0.52 -1.11 12.27
C VAL A 46 1.41 -1.66 13.39
N ASP A 47 0.95 -2.68 14.11
CA ASP A 47 1.67 -3.27 15.25
C ASP A 47 2.99 -3.97 14.85
N ASN A 48 3.09 -4.46 13.61
CA ASN A 48 4.30 -5.10 13.07
C ASN A 48 5.12 -4.16 12.17
N THR A 49 4.84 -2.85 12.18
CA THR A 49 5.64 -1.89 11.41
C THR A 49 7.10 -1.94 11.87
N PRO A 50 8.09 -2.16 10.98
CA PRO A 50 9.47 -2.37 11.39
C PRO A 50 10.09 -1.08 11.92
N ILE A 51 11.02 -1.22 12.86
CA ILE A 51 11.92 -0.13 13.24
C ILE A 51 13.02 -0.03 12.19
N GLY A 52 13.26 1.17 11.66
CA GLY A 52 14.31 1.36 10.67
C GLY A 52 14.26 2.71 9.96
N ASN A 53 14.86 2.77 8.77
CA ASN A 53 14.80 3.97 7.94
C ASN A 53 13.43 4.12 7.26
N ILE A 54 13.12 5.37 6.88
CA ILE A 54 11.85 5.76 6.27
C ILE A 54 11.54 4.95 5.01
N ILE A 55 12.53 4.69 4.16
CA ILE A 55 12.33 3.93 2.90
C ILE A 55 11.87 2.50 3.18
N ASN A 56 12.47 1.83 4.18
CA ASN A 56 12.07 0.48 4.56
C ASN A 56 10.64 0.44 5.13
N ILE A 57 10.24 1.46 5.90
CA ILE A 57 8.89 1.55 6.46
C ILE A 57 7.87 1.85 5.35
N ALA A 58 8.18 2.75 4.42
CA ALA A 58 7.36 3.01 3.25
C ALA A 58 7.19 1.75 2.38
N THR A 59 8.28 1.02 2.13
CA THR A 59 8.26 -0.26 1.41
C THR A 59 7.38 -1.29 2.11
N TYR A 60 7.48 -1.36 3.45
CA TYR A 60 6.66 -2.23 4.27
C TYR A 60 5.17 -1.93 4.11
N TYR A 61 4.76 -0.66 4.16
CA TYR A 61 3.36 -0.30 3.93
C TYR A 61 2.89 -0.63 2.52
N LEU A 62 3.69 -0.31 1.49
CA LEU A 62 3.34 -0.57 0.09
C LEU A 62 3.08 -2.06 -0.16
N LYS A 63 4.09 -2.89 0.13
CA LYS A 63 4.03 -4.34 -0.08
C LYS A 63 2.85 -4.95 0.68
N ASN A 64 2.75 -4.65 1.97
CA ASN A 64 1.86 -5.41 2.83
C ASN A 64 0.39 -4.99 2.72
N LEU A 65 0.07 -3.73 2.41
CA LEU A 65 -1.32 -3.35 2.12
C LEU A 65 -1.83 -4.03 0.83
N ILE A 66 -0.97 -4.15 -0.19
CA ILE A 66 -1.28 -4.88 -1.42
C ILE A 66 -1.53 -6.37 -1.14
N LEU A 67 -0.72 -7.00 -0.29
CA LEU A 67 -0.84 -8.43 0.01
C LEU A 67 -2.01 -8.77 0.94
N LEU A 68 -2.22 -7.96 1.99
CA LEU A 68 -3.27 -8.22 2.97
C LEU A 68 -4.68 -8.03 2.40
N GLN A 69 -4.81 -7.17 1.39
CA GLN A 69 -6.07 -6.73 0.78
C GLN A 69 -7.21 -6.53 1.81
N PRO A 70 -7.02 -5.64 2.81
CA PRO A 70 -7.97 -5.55 3.92
C PRO A 70 -9.26 -4.81 3.57
N PHE A 71 -9.34 -4.17 2.40
CA PHE A 71 -10.49 -3.39 1.95
C PHE A 71 -11.30 -4.14 0.90
N PRO A 72 -12.62 -3.87 0.79
CA PRO A 72 -13.46 -4.42 -0.29
C PRO A 72 -12.94 -4.04 -1.67
N ASP A 73 -12.45 -2.80 -1.83
CA ASP A 73 -11.85 -2.32 -3.07
C ASP A 73 -10.75 -1.28 -2.79
N ALA A 74 -10.03 -0.90 -3.83
CA ALA A 74 -8.99 0.12 -3.84
C ALA A 74 -7.78 -0.22 -2.98
N ASN A 75 -7.47 -1.50 -2.75
CA ASN A 75 -6.33 -1.93 -1.94
C ASN A 75 -4.98 -1.36 -2.45
N HIS A 76 -4.74 -1.42 -3.77
CA HIS A 76 -3.51 -0.89 -4.36
C HIS A 76 -3.44 0.64 -4.27
N ARG A 77 -4.54 1.33 -4.61
CA ARG A 77 -4.67 2.80 -4.46
C ARG A 77 -4.45 3.23 -3.01
N THR A 78 -5.03 2.50 -2.07
CA THR A 78 -4.85 2.74 -0.63
C THR A 78 -3.40 2.53 -0.20
N ALA A 79 -2.71 1.49 -0.72
CA ALA A 79 -1.30 1.27 -0.43
C ALA A 79 -0.42 2.44 -0.91
N PHE A 80 -0.66 2.94 -2.12
CA PHE A 80 0.04 4.09 -2.66
C PHE A 80 -0.22 5.38 -1.88
N GLU A 81 -1.48 5.66 -1.56
CA GLU A 81 -1.85 6.84 -0.79
C GLU A 81 -1.35 6.76 0.65
N ALA A 82 -1.32 5.56 1.27
CA ALA A 82 -0.73 5.33 2.58
C ALA A 82 0.77 5.66 2.59
N VAL A 83 1.51 5.21 1.57
CA VAL A 83 2.94 5.54 1.45
C VAL A 83 3.15 7.03 1.23
N ARG A 84 2.38 7.66 0.34
CA ARG A 84 2.44 9.11 0.11
C ARG A 84 2.18 9.87 1.42
N TYR A 85 1.15 9.49 2.16
CA TYR A 85 0.78 10.12 3.41
C TYR A 85 1.83 9.89 4.51
N PHE A 86 2.37 8.67 4.63
CA PHE A 86 3.46 8.35 5.56
C PHE A 86 4.70 9.21 5.28
N LEU A 87 5.12 9.33 4.03
CA LEU A 87 6.27 10.14 3.64
C LEU A 87 6.01 11.63 3.93
N HIS A 88 4.80 12.11 3.62
CA HIS A 88 4.39 13.48 3.94
C HIS A 88 4.40 13.76 5.45
N LYS A 89 3.91 12.85 6.31
CA LYS A 89 3.98 12.97 7.78
C LYS A 89 5.43 13.13 8.28
N ASN A 90 6.39 12.62 7.51
CA ASN A 90 7.82 12.67 7.77
C ASN A 90 8.55 13.72 6.91
N ASN A 91 7.83 14.72 6.41
CA ASN A 91 8.34 15.87 5.66
C ASN A 91 9.07 15.52 4.35
N ILE A 92 8.68 14.41 3.71
CA ILE A 92 9.19 13.99 2.41
C ILE A 92 8.08 14.15 1.39
N GLU A 93 8.33 14.99 0.38
CA GLU A 93 7.43 15.09 -0.76
C GLU A 93 7.54 13.83 -1.61
N PHE A 94 6.39 13.24 -1.90
CA PHE A 94 6.30 12.03 -2.68
C PHE A 94 5.08 12.10 -3.59
N ARG A 95 5.25 11.82 -4.88
CA ARG A 95 4.15 11.75 -5.84
C ARG A 95 4.51 10.76 -6.93
N TRP A 96 3.60 9.81 -7.13
CA TRP A 96 3.69 8.78 -8.16
C TRP A 96 3.60 9.40 -9.54
N ASP A 97 4.34 8.83 -10.48
CA ASP A 97 4.20 9.13 -11.90
C ASP A 97 3.18 8.18 -12.52
N ILE A 98 2.13 8.74 -13.11
CA ILE A 98 1.01 7.98 -13.69
C ILE A 98 1.52 7.02 -14.75
N ASP A 99 2.52 7.43 -15.54
CA ASP A 99 3.07 6.64 -16.64
C ASP A 99 3.78 5.36 -16.13
N THR A 100 4.20 5.34 -14.86
CA THR A 100 4.90 4.20 -14.24
C THR A 100 3.99 3.32 -13.38
N ILE A 101 2.76 3.76 -13.09
CA ILE A 101 1.84 3.02 -12.22
C ILE A 101 1.35 1.74 -12.89
N ASP A 102 1.09 1.77 -14.20
CA ASP A 102 0.61 0.59 -14.93
C ASP A 102 1.67 -0.51 -14.99
N GLU A 103 2.93 -0.13 -15.26
CA GLU A 103 4.06 -1.06 -15.21
C GLU A 103 4.24 -1.63 -13.79
N PHE A 104 4.11 -0.78 -12.77
CA PHE A 104 4.16 -1.21 -11.38
C PHE A 104 3.07 -2.23 -11.07
N HIS A 105 1.82 -1.96 -11.44
CA HIS A 105 0.70 -2.87 -11.23
C HIS A 105 0.96 -4.24 -11.88
N LEU A 106 1.32 -4.25 -13.16
CA LEU A 106 1.61 -5.49 -13.90
C LEU A 106 2.73 -6.29 -13.24
N THR A 107 3.79 -5.62 -12.79
CA THR A 107 4.92 -6.28 -12.15
C THR A 107 4.58 -6.81 -10.76
N ILE A 108 3.83 -6.05 -9.95
CA ILE A 108 3.31 -6.51 -8.66
C ILE A 108 2.44 -7.76 -8.82
N TYR A 109 1.52 -7.78 -9.78
CA TYR A 109 0.70 -8.96 -10.04
C TYR A 109 1.56 -10.17 -10.38
N ARG A 110 2.49 -10.04 -11.34
CA ARG A 110 3.39 -11.15 -11.72
C ARG A 110 4.22 -11.67 -10.56
N LEU A 111 4.84 -10.78 -9.79
CA LEU A 111 5.66 -11.15 -8.64
C LEU A 111 4.83 -11.79 -7.54
N ARG A 112 3.64 -11.28 -7.26
CA ARG A 112 2.73 -11.84 -6.25
C ARG A 112 2.32 -13.27 -6.63
N PHE A 113 1.94 -13.50 -7.88
CA PHE A 113 1.60 -14.84 -8.35
C PHE A 113 2.81 -15.78 -8.30
N LYS A 114 3.98 -15.32 -8.73
CA LYS A 114 5.23 -16.10 -8.69
C LYS A 114 5.59 -16.53 -7.25
N ILE A 115 5.44 -15.64 -6.27
CA ILE A 115 5.89 -15.88 -4.89
C ILE A 115 4.82 -16.62 -4.07
N TYR A 116 3.55 -16.26 -4.23
CA TYR A 116 2.45 -16.72 -3.36
C TYR A 116 1.44 -17.62 -4.07
N GLY A 117 1.53 -17.79 -5.39
CA GLY A 117 0.61 -18.62 -6.17
C GLY A 117 -0.82 -18.08 -6.27
N THR A 118 -1.08 -16.84 -5.83
CA THR A 118 -2.44 -16.30 -5.75
C THR A 118 -2.48 -14.77 -5.86
N TYR A 119 -3.62 -14.25 -6.32
CA TYR A 119 -4.00 -12.83 -6.24
C TYR A 119 -5.00 -12.55 -5.12
N GLU A 120 -5.40 -13.59 -4.40
CA GLU A 120 -6.27 -13.49 -3.23
C GLU A 120 -5.50 -12.96 -2.03
N GLU A 121 -6.25 -12.38 -1.10
CA GLU A 121 -5.71 -11.88 0.14
C GLU A 121 -4.80 -12.89 0.87
N LEU A 122 -3.74 -12.39 1.49
CA LEU A 122 -2.82 -13.23 2.27
C LEU A 122 -3.07 -13.10 3.79
N PRO A 123 -2.68 -14.12 4.57
CA PRO A 123 -2.78 -14.07 6.02
C PRO A 123 -1.78 -13.09 6.64
N ALA A 124 -1.99 -12.69 7.90
CA ALA A 124 -1.13 -11.72 8.59
C ALA A 124 0.33 -12.20 8.81
N ASN A 125 0.63 -13.48 8.60
CA ASN A 125 2.01 -14.00 8.69
C ASN A 125 2.95 -13.38 7.65
N VAL A 126 2.43 -12.89 6.50
CA VAL A 126 3.25 -12.23 5.46
C VAL A 126 3.93 -10.94 5.94
N LEU A 127 3.44 -10.36 7.04
CA LEU A 127 4.02 -9.18 7.69
C LEU A 127 5.39 -9.45 8.32
N LYS A 128 5.68 -10.72 8.63
CA LYS A 128 6.92 -11.16 9.31
C LYS A 128 7.91 -11.82 8.36
N GLU A 129 7.57 -11.90 7.07
CA GLU A 129 8.43 -12.53 6.08
C GLU A 129 9.74 -11.74 5.88
N PRO A 130 10.84 -12.45 5.55
CA PRO A 130 12.05 -11.77 5.11
C PRO A 130 11.81 -10.94 3.84
N LYS A 131 12.70 -9.98 3.59
CA LYS A 131 12.69 -9.17 2.38
C LYS A 131 12.85 -10.08 1.15
N ASN A 132 11.81 -10.16 0.34
CA ASN A 132 11.76 -10.97 -0.87
C ASN A 132 11.78 -10.09 -2.13
N GLU A 133 11.68 -10.72 -3.30
CA GLU A 133 11.70 -10.03 -4.60
C GLU A 133 10.61 -8.95 -4.70
N LEU A 134 9.40 -9.19 -4.17
CA LEU A 134 8.32 -8.20 -4.13
C LEU A 134 8.67 -7.00 -3.23
N TYR A 135 9.28 -7.24 -2.07
CA TYR A 135 9.77 -6.16 -1.20
C TYR A 135 10.82 -5.32 -1.92
N ASN A 136 11.80 -5.95 -2.56
CA ASN A 136 12.88 -5.25 -3.27
C ASN A 136 12.32 -4.42 -4.43
N TYR A 137 11.36 -4.96 -5.19
CA TYR A 137 10.70 -4.22 -6.26
C TYR A 137 9.95 -2.98 -5.73
N CYS A 138 9.18 -3.12 -4.66
CA CYS A 138 8.50 -1.98 -4.01
C CYS A 138 9.50 -0.92 -3.54
N LYS A 139 10.63 -1.36 -2.97
CA LYS A 139 11.69 -0.46 -2.49
C LYS A 139 12.32 0.32 -3.64
N ASP A 140 12.71 -0.38 -4.69
CA ASP A 140 13.34 0.21 -5.87
C ASP A 140 12.40 1.20 -6.55
N TYR A 141 11.11 0.89 -6.60
CA TYR A 141 10.10 1.80 -7.13
C TYR A 141 10.02 3.10 -6.32
N ILE A 142 9.88 3.02 -5.00
CA ILE A 142 9.87 4.20 -4.10
C ILE A 142 11.16 5.03 -4.27
N GLU A 143 12.33 4.38 -4.26
CA GLU A 143 13.62 5.06 -4.39
C GLU A 143 13.77 5.76 -5.75
N LYS A 144 13.33 5.14 -6.84
CA LYS A 144 13.33 5.76 -8.18
C LYS A 144 12.40 6.96 -8.25
N THR A 145 11.18 6.82 -7.73
CA THR A 145 10.20 7.93 -7.71
C THR A 145 10.71 9.13 -6.91
N MET A 146 11.47 8.90 -5.83
CA MET A 146 12.10 9.98 -5.06
C MET A 146 13.28 10.64 -5.80
N LYS A 147 14.05 9.89 -6.58
CA LYS A 147 15.23 10.40 -7.31
C LYS A 147 14.88 11.22 -8.54
N ASN A 148 13.78 10.92 -9.23
CA ASN A 148 13.35 11.65 -10.43
C ASN A 148 12.87 13.10 -10.13
N ARG A 149 13.13 13.63 -8.93
CA ARG A 149 12.72 14.94 -8.42
C ARG A 149 13.89 15.79 -7.88
N THR A 150 15.12 15.27 -7.91
CA THR A 150 16.37 16.01 -7.68
C THR A 150 17.07 16.28 -8.99
#